data_AF-A0A836TLJ6-F1
#
_entry.id   AF-A0A836TLJ6-F1
#
_cell.length_a   1.000
_cell.length_b   1.000
_cell.length_c   1.000
_cell.angle_alpha   90.00
_cell.angle_beta   90.00
_cell.angle_gamma   90.00
#
_symmetry.space_group_name_H-M   'P 1'
#
loop_
_entity.id
_entity.type
_entity.pdbx_description
1 polymer ?
#
loop_
_entity_poly.entity_id
_entity_poly.type
_entity_poly.pdbx_seq_one_letter_code
_entity_poly.pdbx_strand_id
1 'polypeptide(L)'
;MNEDRHIKEVKSATTLRFNDLWKQNFQANRNAILKNPGILALTQKLKEIPAIIVGAGPSLDKNINLLIRAQGHSLILASDAALKPLLLQGVTPSIVVSLDPQEEIAKFFQGVSHRGMTLVAPSIIHPRVLDLWEGGVVFFHKHAPDIPALEDIANEIPKIGRLTPGGSVLSIAYDLAFQSG
;
A
#
# COMPACT_ATOMS: atom_id res chain seq x y z
N MET A 1 9.31 10.40 -29.79
CA MET A 1 7.95 10.19 -30.35
C MET A 1 7.47 8.74 -30.23
N ASN A 2 7.97 7.94 -29.27
CA ASN A 2 7.56 6.52 -29.06
C ASN A 2 7.12 6.21 -27.60
N GLU A 3 7.42 7.10 -26.65
CA GLU A 3 7.13 6.88 -25.21
C GLU A 3 5.63 7.07 -24.90
N ASP A 4 5.01 8.13 -25.44
CA ASP A 4 3.60 8.45 -25.22
C ASP A 4 2.65 7.38 -25.78
N ARG A 5 3.06 6.71 -26.86
CA ARG A 5 2.28 5.64 -27.51
C ARG A 5 2.34 4.36 -26.68
N HIS A 6 3.53 4.02 -26.17
CA HIS A 6 3.72 2.88 -25.29
C HIS A 6 3.01 3.07 -23.94
N ILE A 7 3.09 4.27 -23.35
CA ILE A 7 2.36 4.61 -22.12
C ILE A 7 0.85 4.50 -22.34
N LYS A 8 0.31 4.98 -23.47
CA LYS A 8 -1.12 4.81 -23.81
C LYS A 8 -1.52 3.34 -23.99
N GLU A 9 -0.69 2.53 -24.64
CA GLU A 9 -0.95 1.10 -24.87
C GLU A 9 -0.94 0.30 -23.56
N VAL A 10 0.05 0.51 -22.69
CA VAL A 10 0.12 -0.12 -21.37
C VAL A 10 -1.07 0.31 -20.50
N LYS A 11 -1.44 1.60 -20.51
CA LYS A 11 -2.61 2.13 -19.78
C LYS A 11 -3.92 1.55 -20.30
N SER A 12 -4.07 1.39 -21.62
CA SER A 12 -5.25 0.79 -22.27
C SER A 12 -5.40 -0.69 -21.90
N ALA A 13 -4.30 -1.46 -21.98
CA ALA A 13 -4.29 -2.88 -21.62
C ALA A 13 -4.53 -3.10 -20.11
N THR A 14 -3.98 -2.24 -19.25
CA THR A 14 -4.20 -2.28 -17.79
C THR A 14 -5.66 -1.99 -17.44
N THR A 15 -6.26 -0.97 -18.07
CA THR A 15 -7.67 -0.63 -17.85
C THR A 15 -8.60 -1.75 -18.33
N LEU A 16 -8.36 -2.30 -19.52
CA LEU A 16 -9.15 -3.42 -20.05
C LEU A 16 -9.02 -4.69 -19.20
N ARG A 17 -7.85 -4.93 -18.61
CA ARG A 17 -7.58 -6.16 -17.85
C ARG A 17 -8.04 -6.12 -16.39
N PHE A 18 -8.03 -4.94 -15.76
CA PHE A 18 -8.21 -4.83 -14.32
C PHE A 18 -9.44 -4.03 -13.86
N ASN A 19 -10.20 -3.41 -14.78
CA ASN A 19 -11.40 -2.64 -14.40
C ASN A 19 -12.40 -3.49 -13.58
N ASP A 20 -12.74 -4.67 -14.08
CA ASP A 20 -13.66 -5.57 -13.38
C ASP A 20 -13.07 -6.05 -12.06
N LEU A 21 -11.76 -6.36 -12.01
CA LEU A 21 -11.08 -6.74 -10.78
C LEU A 21 -11.14 -5.63 -9.72
N TRP A 22 -10.88 -4.37 -10.10
CA TRP A 22 -10.95 -3.24 -9.17
C TRP A 22 -12.35 -3.08 -8.59
N LYS A 23 -13.38 -3.16 -9.43
CA LYS A 23 -14.78 -3.05 -9.00
C LYS A 23 -15.17 -4.21 -8.09
N GLN A 24 -14.82 -5.44 -8.46
CA GLN A 24 -15.11 -6.63 -7.67
C GLN A 24 -14.42 -6.57 -6.30
N ASN A 25 -13.12 -6.27 -6.27
CA ASN A 25 -12.37 -6.11 -5.02
C ASN A 25 -12.95 -5.00 -4.16
N PHE A 26 -13.26 -3.84 -4.75
CA PHE A 26 -13.84 -2.73 -4.00
C PHE A 26 -15.20 -3.08 -3.36
N GLN A 27 -16.09 -3.75 -4.10
CA GLN A 27 -17.37 -4.19 -3.55
C GLN A 27 -17.20 -5.25 -2.47
N ALA A 28 -16.29 -6.22 -2.66
CA ALA A 28 -15.97 -7.22 -1.66
C ALA A 28 -15.38 -6.59 -0.37
N ASN A 29 -14.56 -5.55 -0.52
CA ASN A 29 -13.93 -4.83 0.59
C ASN A 29 -14.85 -3.80 1.25
N ARG A 30 -16.03 -3.51 0.69
CA ARG A 30 -16.89 -2.38 1.11
C ARG A 30 -17.16 -2.37 2.63
N ASN A 31 -17.44 -3.53 3.20
CA ASN A 31 -17.66 -3.67 4.65
C ASN A 31 -16.40 -3.36 5.47
N ALA A 32 -15.23 -3.83 5.03
CA ALA A 32 -13.96 -3.54 5.68
C ALA A 32 -13.62 -2.04 5.56
N ILE A 33 -13.81 -1.47 4.39
CA ILE A 33 -13.59 -0.05 4.11
C ILE A 33 -14.43 0.85 5.02
N LEU A 34 -15.70 0.53 5.24
CA LEU A 34 -16.58 1.35 6.08
C LEU A 34 -16.24 1.27 7.58
N LYS A 35 -15.64 0.15 8.03
CA LYS A 35 -15.26 -0.09 9.43
C LYS A 35 -13.86 0.43 9.79
N ASN A 36 -13.02 0.70 8.80
CA ASN A 36 -11.64 1.10 9.00
C ASN A 36 -11.40 2.55 8.59
N PRO A 37 -10.37 3.22 9.16
CA PRO A 37 -10.01 4.58 8.78
C PRO A 37 -9.52 4.67 7.32
N GLY A 38 -9.75 5.83 6.72
CA GLY A 38 -9.07 6.25 5.49
C GLY A 38 -7.72 6.89 5.76
N ILE A 39 -6.92 7.06 4.71
CA ILE A 39 -5.60 7.68 4.78
C ILE A 39 -5.62 9.12 5.30
N LEU A 40 -6.71 9.85 5.08
CA LEU A 40 -6.90 11.20 5.65
C LEU A 40 -6.84 11.21 7.18
N ALA A 41 -7.13 10.08 7.83
CA ALA A 41 -7.04 9.97 9.29
C ALA A 41 -5.59 9.84 9.80
N LEU A 42 -4.62 9.58 8.92
CA LEU A 42 -3.18 9.58 9.23
C LEU A 42 -2.49 10.90 8.90
N THR A 43 -3.12 11.79 8.14
CA THR A 43 -2.57 13.10 7.80
C THR A 43 -2.21 13.88 9.06
N GLN A 44 -1.00 14.45 9.10
CA GLN A 44 -0.41 15.20 10.21
C GLN A 44 -0.16 14.44 11.52
N LYS A 45 -0.45 13.14 11.61
CA LYS A 45 -0.19 12.35 12.83
C LYS A 45 1.25 11.88 12.97
N LEU A 46 2.05 12.00 11.91
CA LEU A 46 3.42 11.49 11.86
C LEU A 46 4.47 12.62 11.84
N LYS A 47 4.05 13.88 12.04
CA LYS A 47 4.81 15.13 11.83
C LYS A 47 6.14 15.32 12.54
N GLU A 48 6.56 14.42 13.42
CA GLU A 48 7.82 14.57 14.16
C GLU A 48 8.56 13.24 14.34
N ILE A 49 8.14 12.18 13.64
CA ILE A 49 8.76 10.87 13.76
C ILE A 49 9.50 10.57 12.45
N PRO A 50 10.84 10.37 12.48
CA PRO A 50 11.58 9.98 11.29
C PRO A 50 10.98 8.73 10.65
N ALA A 51 10.78 8.74 9.33
CA ALA A 51 10.27 7.61 8.57
C ALA A 51 11.38 6.97 7.73
N ILE A 52 11.48 5.64 7.78
CA ILE A 52 12.37 4.84 6.94
C ILE A 52 11.51 4.00 6.00
N ILE A 53 11.65 4.23 4.70
CA ILE A 53 10.93 3.49 3.67
C ILE A 53 11.79 2.33 3.19
N VAL A 54 11.24 1.12 3.25
CA VAL A 54 11.97 -0.12 2.98
C VAL A 54 11.30 -0.90 1.86
N GLY A 55 12.07 -1.20 0.80
CA GLY A 55 11.67 -2.08 -0.29
C GLY A 55 12.41 -3.42 -0.28
N ALA A 56 11.95 -4.37 -1.09
CA ALA A 56 12.52 -5.71 -1.20
C ALA A 56 13.78 -5.80 -2.10
N GLY A 57 14.56 -4.73 -2.19
CA GLY A 57 15.77 -4.70 -3.03
C GLY A 57 16.95 -5.44 -2.37
N PRO A 58 17.96 -5.86 -3.15
CA PRO A 58 19.15 -6.55 -2.63
C PRO A 58 20.00 -5.70 -1.65
N SER A 59 19.75 -4.39 -1.58
CA SER A 59 20.35 -3.50 -0.59
C SER A 59 19.77 -3.67 0.82
N LEU A 60 18.63 -4.36 0.97
CA LEU A 60 18.01 -4.61 2.27
C LEU A 60 18.92 -5.41 3.19
N ASP A 61 19.48 -6.52 2.68
CA ASP A 61 20.37 -7.39 3.45
C ASP A 61 21.60 -6.66 4.00
N LYS A 62 22.08 -5.64 3.27
CA LYS A 62 23.25 -4.84 3.68
C LYS A 62 22.94 -3.88 4.84
N ASN A 63 21.68 -3.47 4.98
CA ASN A 63 21.28 -2.40 5.90
C ASN A 63 20.38 -2.89 7.05
N ILE A 64 20.10 -4.19 7.13
CA ILE A 64 19.15 -4.75 8.09
C ILE A 64 19.51 -4.43 9.55
N ASN A 65 20.80 -4.45 9.89
CA ASN A 65 21.29 -4.13 11.23
C ASN A 65 21.00 -2.68 11.65
N LEU A 66 20.95 -1.75 10.68
CA LEU A 66 20.58 -0.35 10.95
C LEU A 66 19.08 -0.24 11.22
N LEU A 67 18.26 -1.03 10.53
CA LEU A 67 16.81 -1.07 10.74
C LEU A 67 16.44 -1.61 12.13
N ILE A 68 17.15 -2.64 12.60
CA ILE A 68 16.98 -3.16 13.98
C ILE A 68 17.22 -2.05 15.01
N ARG A 69 18.29 -1.27 14.83
CA ARG A 69 18.60 -0.14 15.73
C ARG A 69 17.61 1.02 15.63
N ALA A 70 16.95 1.16 14.49
CA ALA A 70 16.00 2.24 14.24
C ALA A 70 14.59 1.93 14.76
N GLN A 71 14.28 0.68 15.08
CA GLN A 71 13.01 0.30 15.72
C GLN A 71 12.82 1.05 17.05
N GLY A 72 11.62 1.57 17.27
CA GLY A 72 11.29 2.38 18.46
C GLY A 72 11.75 3.84 18.39
N HIS A 73 12.61 4.19 17.43
CA HIS A 73 13.09 5.56 17.20
C HIS A 73 12.62 6.16 15.87
N SER A 74 12.08 5.33 14.98
CA SER A 74 11.58 5.73 13.66
C SER A 74 10.38 4.88 13.25
N LEU A 75 9.57 5.40 12.34
CA LEU A 75 8.52 4.65 11.66
C LEU A 75 9.13 3.88 10.50
N ILE A 76 9.05 2.56 10.56
CA ILE A 76 9.49 1.72 9.46
C ILE A 76 8.28 1.44 8.56
N LEU A 77 8.31 1.97 7.34
CA LEU A 77 7.31 1.77 6.29
C LEU A 77 7.85 0.76 5.29
N ALA A 78 7.33 -0.46 5.32
CA ALA A 78 7.75 -1.53 4.43
C ALA A 78 6.80 -1.69 3.24
N SER A 79 7.32 -1.96 2.04
CA SER A 79 6.48 -2.54 0.99
C SER A 79 6.04 -3.95 1.38
N ASP A 80 4.88 -4.40 0.89
CA ASP A 80 4.42 -5.79 1.01
C ASP A 80 5.52 -6.83 0.72
N ALA A 81 6.29 -6.66 -0.35
CA ALA A 81 7.39 -7.56 -0.71
C ALA A 81 8.54 -7.59 0.31
N ALA A 82 8.70 -6.54 1.12
CA ALA A 82 9.77 -6.43 2.13
C ALA A 82 9.34 -7.00 3.50
N LEU A 83 8.04 -7.26 3.70
CA LEU A 83 7.47 -7.69 4.98
C LEU A 83 8.16 -8.96 5.51
N LYS A 84 8.15 -10.04 4.74
CA LYS A 84 8.75 -11.31 5.15
C LYS A 84 10.26 -11.20 5.40
N PRO A 85 11.08 -10.65 4.48
CA PRO A 85 12.50 -10.42 4.74
C PRO A 85 12.77 -9.66 6.04
N LEU A 86 12.01 -8.60 6.34
CA LEU A 86 12.16 -7.83 7.57
C LEU A 86 11.87 -8.67 8.81
N LEU A 87 10.72 -9.35 8.85
CA LEU A 87 10.33 -10.16 10.00
C LEU A 87 11.31 -11.32 10.27
N LEU A 88 11.81 -11.97 9.21
CA LEU A 88 12.82 -13.03 9.33
C LEU A 88 14.13 -12.55 9.98
N GLN A 89 14.43 -11.26 9.86
CA GLN A 89 15.62 -10.63 10.44
C GLN A 89 15.32 -9.91 11.75
N GLY A 90 14.14 -10.14 12.34
CA GLY A 90 13.72 -9.54 13.62
C GLY A 90 13.24 -8.10 13.51
N VAL A 91 13.06 -7.57 12.29
CA VAL A 91 12.54 -6.21 12.08
C VAL A 91 11.03 -6.22 11.93
N THR A 92 10.33 -5.54 12.85
CA THR A 92 8.87 -5.37 12.79
C THR A 92 8.54 -3.99 12.23
N PRO A 93 8.01 -3.87 11.00
CA PRO A 93 7.60 -2.59 10.45
C PRO A 93 6.39 -2.02 11.17
N SER A 94 6.31 -0.70 11.31
CA SER A 94 5.13 -0.04 11.87
C SER A 94 3.98 -0.05 10.87
N ILE A 95 4.31 0.19 9.60
CA ILE A 95 3.36 0.24 8.49
C ILE A 95 3.85 -0.68 7.38
N VAL A 96 2.92 -1.46 6.82
CA VAL A 96 3.10 -2.20 5.58
C VAL A 96 2.25 -1.54 4.51
N VAL A 97 2.84 -1.21 3.37
CA VAL A 97 2.16 -0.56 2.24
C VAL A 97 1.98 -1.58 1.12
N SER A 98 0.78 -1.65 0.55
CA SER A 98 0.50 -2.41 -0.67
C SER A 98 -0.14 -1.51 -1.73
N LEU A 99 -0.19 -1.98 -2.97
CA LEU A 99 -0.66 -1.21 -4.13
C LEU A 99 -1.46 -2.06 -5.12
N ASP A 100 -1.11 -3.32 -5.26
CA ASP A 100 -1.54 -4.15 -6.37
C ASP A 100 -2.84 -4.90 -6.04
N PRO A 101 -3.86 -4.88 -6.92
CA PRO A 101 -5.16 -5.53 -6.69
C PRO A 101 -5.17 -7.06 -6.86
N GLN A 102 -4.10 -7.65 -7.38
CA GLN A 102 -4.09 -9.05 -7.78
C GLN A 102 -3.96 -10.01 -6.58
N GLU A 103 -4.51 -11.22 -6.71
CA GLU A 103 -4.48 -12.23 -5.64
C GLU A 103 -3.06 -12.63 -5.24
N GLU A 104 -2.10 -12.61 -6.19
CA GLU A 104 -0.71 -13.00 -5.95
C GLU A 104 -0.05 -12.19 -4.84
N ILE A 105 -0.54 -10.99 -4.56
CA ILE A 105 -0.05 -10.13 -3.47
C ILE A 105 -0.28 -10.77 -2.10
N ALA A 106 -1.31 -11.61 -1.94
CA ALA A 106 -1.58 -12.34 -0.71
C ALA A 106 -0.39 -13.21 -0.26
N LYS A 107 0.46 -13.68 -1.18
CA LYS A 107 1.64 -14.50 -0.85
C LYS A 107 2.64 -13.78 0.04
N PHE A 108 2.68 -12.45 0.00
CA PHE A 108 3.59 -11.65 0.83
C PHE A 108 3.19 -11.63 2.30
N PHE A 109 1.92 -11.92 2.60
CA PHE A 109 1.35 -11.90 3.95
C PHE A 109 1.24 -13.31 4.56
N GLN A 110 1.28 -14.38 3.76
CA GLN A 110 1.09 -15.74 4.27
C GLN A 110 2.24 -16.22 5.17
N GLY A 111 1.91 -16.89 6.28
CA GLY A 111 2.90 -17.59 7.13
C GLY A 111 3.73 -16.68 8.02
N VAL A 112 3.30 -15.43 8.23
CA VAL A 112 3.88 -14.49 9.19
C VAL A 112 2.77 -13.83 10.01
N SER A 113 3.09 -13.42 11.24
CA SER A 113 2.15 -12.69 12.10
C SER A 113 2.10 -11.21 11.72
N HIS A 114 0.91 -10.62 11.74
CA HIS A 114 0.70 -9.21 11.39
C HIS A 114 0.39 -8.30 12.58
N ARG A 115 0.33 -8.87 13.79
CA ARG A 115 -0.17 -8.18 14.98
C ARG A 115 0.73 -7.01 15.36
N GLY A 116 0.09 -5.89 15.73
CA GLY A 116 0.79 -4.66 16.10
C GLY A 116 1.26 -3.82 14.90
N MET A 117 1.02 -4.27 13.67
CA MET A 117 1.35 -3.51 12.45
C MET A 117 0.09 -2.92 11.83
N THR A 118 0.25 -1.88 11.01
CA THR A 118 -0.83 -1.29 10.21
C THR A 118 -0.61 -1.53 8.73
N LEU A 119 -1.59 -2.10 8.04
CA LEU A 119 -1.60 -2.21 6.59
C LEU A 119 -2.23 -0.95 5.99
N VAL A 120 -1.47 -0.24 5.16
CA VAL A 120 -1.98 0.79 4.26
C VAL A 120 -2.22 0.15 2.90
N ALA A 121 -3.49 -0.11 2.59
CA ALA A 121 -3.89 -0.83 1.39
C ALA A 121 -4.81 0.02 0.50
N PRO A 122 -4.75 -0.17 -0.83
CA PRO A 122 -5.72 0.46 -1.71
C PRO A 122 -7.11 -0.11 -1.46
N SER A 123 -8.16 0.67 -1.66
CA SER A 123 -9.56 0.20 -1.53
C SER A 123 -9.88 -0.97 -2.46
N ILE A 124 -9.06 -1.16 -3.50
CA ILE A 124 -9.14 -2.21 -4.53
C ILE A 124 -8.21 -3.40 -4.26
N ILE A 125 -7.61 -3.52 -3.07
CA ILE A 125 -6.76 -4.66 -2.70
C ILE A 125 -7.53 -5.98 -2.81
N HIS A 126 -6.85 -7.08 -3.13
CA HIS A 126 -7.52 -8.37 -3.17
C HIS A 126 -8.05 -8.76 -1.76
N PRO A 127 -9.32 -9.20 -1.61
CA PRO A 127 -9.92 -9.49 -0.30
C PRO A 127 -9.13 -10.50 0.54
N ARG A 128 -8.48 -11.48 -0.13
CA ARG A 128 -7.62 -12.47 0.53
C ARG A 128 -6.48 -11.85 1.36
N VAL A 129 -6.02 -10.65 1.02
CA VAL A 129 -5.03 -9.92 1.85
C VAL A 129 -5.67 -9.51 3.18
N LEU A 130 -6.90 -9.01 3.16
CA LEU A 130 -7.64 -8.63 4.36
C LEU A 130 -7.99 -9.84 5.23
N ASP A 131 -8.29 -11.00 4.61
CA ASP A 131 -8.56 -12.25 5.34
C ASP A 131 -7.32 -12.77 6.10
N LEU A 132 -6.12 -12.53 5.57
CA LEU A 132 -4.85 -12.94 6.17
C LEU A 132 -4.32 -11.93 7.20
N TRP A 133 -4.73 -10.67 7.09
CA TRP A 133 -4.16 -9.59 7.88
C TRP A 133 -4.77 -9.52 9.29
N GLU A 134 -3.91 -9.65 10.30
CA GLU A 134 -4.32 -9.63 11.71
C GLU A 134 -4.11 -8.26 12.40
N GLY A 135 -3.54 -7.28 11.69
CA GLY A 135 -3.21 -5.96 12.22
C GLY A 135 -4.30 -4.91 11.96
N GLY A 136 -3.96 -3.65 12.22
CA GLY A 136 -4.82 -2.52 11.84
C GLY A 136 -4.83 -2.31 10.32
N VAL A 137 -5.90 -1.78 9.76
CA VAL A 137 -6.01 -1.48 8.32
C VAL A 137 -6.37 -0.02 8.12
N VAL A 138 -5.69 0.63 7.18
CA VAL A 138 -6.00 1.98 6.70
C VAL A 138 -6.12 1.90 5.18
N PHE A 139 -7.23 2.42 4.65
CA PHE A 139 -7.47 2.39 3.22
C PHE A 139 -7.04 3.70 2.53
N PHE A 140 -6.63 3.61 1.28
CA PHE A 140 -6.48 4.75 0.38
C PHE A 140 -7.12 4.46 -0.98
N HIS A 141 -7.50 5.51 -1.72
CA HIS A 141 -7.82 5.40 -3.14
C HIS A 141 -6.57 5.64 -3.99
N LYS A 142 -6.33 4.78 -4.96
CA LYS A 142 -5.24 4.97 -5.93
C LYS A 142 -5.58 6.16 -6.82
N HIS A 143 -4.80 7.24 -6.76
CA HIS A 143 -5.01 8.39 -7.64
C HIS A 143 -4.59 8.04 -9.08
N ALA A 144 -5.55 8.10 -10.00
CA ALA A 144 -5.34 7.83 -11.41
C ALA A 144 -6.44 8.54 -12.23
N PRO A 145 -6.33 9.85 -12.45
CA PRO A 145 -7.41 10.67 -13.05
C PRO A 145 -7.74 10.25 -14.49
N ASP A 146 -6.80 9.62 -15.18
CA ASP A 146 -6.98 9.09 -16.55
C ASP A 146 -7.81 7.78 -16.59
N ILE A 147 -8.15 7.18 -15.44
CA ILE A 147 -8.81 5.88 -15.34
C ILE A 147 -10.19 6.05 -14.70
N PRO A 148 -11.28 6.11 -15.50
CA PRO A 148 -12.63 6.39 -15.00
C PRO A 148 -13.07 5.47 -13.85
N ALA A 149 -12.78 4.17 -13.95
CA ALA A 149 -13.18 3.20 -12.93
C ALA A 149 -12.59 3.49 -11.54
N LEU A 150 -11.36 4.01 -11.47
CA LEU A 150 -10.73 4.34 -10.20
C LEU A 150 -11.27 5.66 -9.64
N GLU A 151 -11.61 6.61 -10.51
CA GLU A 151 -12.28 7.85 -10.09
C GLU A 151 -13.71 7.59 -9.61
N ASP A 152 -14.47 6.72 -10.27
CA ASP A 152 -15.81 6.31 -9.83
C ASP A 152 -15.74 5.70 -8.41
N ILE A 153 -14.83 4.75 -8.20
CA ILE A 153 -14.58 4.13 -6.89
C ILE A 153 -14.21 5.18 -5.83
N ALA A 154 -13.32 6.11 -6.18
CA ALA A 154 -12.88 7.14 -5.24
C ALA A 154 -14.00 8.14 -4.90
N ASN A 155 -14.92 8.39 -5.82
CA ASN A 155 -16.07 9.27 -5.62
C ASN A 155 -17.21 8.60 -4.85
N GLU A 156 -17.28 7.27 -4.80
CA GLU A 156 -18.24 6.56 -3.94
C GLU A 156 -17.96 6.80 -2.44
N ILE A 157 -16.68 6.84 -2.02
CA ILE A 157 -16.30 7.00 -0.61
C ILE A 157 -15.14 8.01 -0.44
N PRO A 158 -15.36 9.30 -0.75
CA PRO A 158 -14.29 10.29 -0.86
C PRO A 158 -13.54 10.54 0.46
N LYS A 159 -14.17 10.24 1.61
CA LYS A 159 -13.59 10.36 2.95
C LYS A 159 -12.34 9.50 3.18
N ILE A 160 -12.09 8.51 2.31
CA ILE A 160 -10.90 7.65 2.43
C ILE A 160 -9.63 8.46 2.14
N GLY A 161 -9.67 9.36 1.15
CA GLY A 161 -8.50 10.06 0.63
C GLY A 161 -7.75 9.28 -0.45
N ARG A 162 -6.82 9.96 -1.11
CA ARG A 162 -6.08 9.45 -2.27
C ARG A 162 -4.57 9.48 -1.99
N LEU A 163 -3.85 8.48 -2.49
CA LEU A 163 -2.38 8.49 -2.59
C LEU A 163 -1.97 8.35 -4.06
N THR A 164 -0.85 8.99 -4.42
CA THR A 164 -0.35 9.11 -5.79
C THR A 164 0.73 8.06 -6.07
N PRO A 165 0.45 7.06 -6.93
CA PRO A 165 1.46 6.09 -7.33
C PRO A 165 2.42 6.71 -8.37
N GLY A 166 3.72 6.63 -8.10
CA GLY A 166 4.83 6.89 -9.02
C GLY A 166 5.41 5.63 -9.65
N GLY A 167 4.60 4.56 -9.81
CA GLY A 167 5.00 3.31 -10.47
C GLY A 167 5.55 2.21 -9.56
N SER A 168 5.65 2.44 -8.24
CA SER A 168 6.04 1.41 -7.26
C SER A 168 5.34 1.59 -5.91
N VAL A 169 5.30 0.54 -5.09
CA VAL A 169 4.81 0.64 -3.70
C VAL A 169 5.58 1.67 -2.89
N LEU A 170 6.89 1.84 -3.15
CA LEU A 170 7.73 2.81 -2.43
C LEU A 170 7.32 4.26 -2.71
N SER A 171 6.83 4.56 -3.91
CA SER A 171 6.31 5.89 -4.21
C SER A 171 5.05 6.22 -3.39
N ILE A 172 4.20 5.22 -3.12
CA ILE A 172 3.04 5.37 -2.22
C ILE A 172 3.50 5.55 -0.78
N ALA A 173 4.49 4.77 -0.33
CA ALA A 173 5.05 4.92 1.01
C ALA A 173 5.69 6.32 1.21
N TYR A 174 6.33 6.85 0.17
CA TYR A 174 6.89 8.20 0.17
C TYR A 174 5.80 9.28 0.20
N ASP A 175 4.79 9.18 -0.66
CA ASP A 175 3.64 10.11 -0.66
C ASP A 175 2.91 10.08 0.69
N LEU A 176 2.73 8.89 1.26
CA LEU A 176 2.18 8.72 2.60
C LEU A 176 3.01 9.45 3.66
N ALA A 177 4.33 9.25 3.67
CA ALA A 177 5.21 9.91 4.62
C ALA A 177 5.13 11.43 4.46
N PHE A 178 5.23 11.93 3.23
CA PHE A 178 5.17 13.35 2.92
C PHE A 178 3.84 14.01 3.33
N GLN A 179 2.70 13.36 3.08
CA GLN A 179 1.39 13.90 3.48
C GLN A 179 1.12 13.79 4.98
N SER A 180 1.74 12.83 5.65
CA SER A 180 1.49 12.57 7.08
C SER A 180 2.35 13.45 8.00
N GLY A 181 3.36 14.13 7.46
CA GLY A 181 4.13 15.13 8.19
C GLY A 181 5.60 15.20 7.87
#